data_AF-A0A9D8EJ67-F1
#
_entry.id   AF-A0A9D8EJ67-F1
#
_cell.length_a   1.000
_cell.length_b   1.000
_cell.length_c   1.000
_cell.angle_alpha   90.00
_cell.angle_beta   90.00
_cell.angle_gamma   90.00
#
_symmetry.space_group_name_H-M   'P 1'
#
loop_
_entity.id
_entity.type
_entity.pdbx_description
1 polymer ?
#
loop_
_entity_poly.entity_id
_entity_poly.type
_entity_poly.pdbx_seq_one_letter_code
_entity_poly.pdbx_strand_id
1 'polypeptide(L)'
;FVSFILILFNVTVFETIIFYLNNKKLNFRFLAVSLSILLLFVTYGIISVNSNLDRVIKNKNFTEIKIAAVQPNISFGDKYSDKGVEIIPEPYSGLEYFQPGTELVIFPESVIWGKLDNNTDFKDWAGSTAQTENFHLILGQYYHNESKTEWYNSAVLYPPKLEITGIYHEIHPIPFIQYMPYPRILSFLKFLDFSKINLILGDDYSPLEIPGKGKLGINICFESTLPDIARRFRNNDAEAIIVLSDDSSLNDSIAPWHHLIFSRIRAIENGCYFVHSTNTGITAIISPDGDIVKKIDLTKKGVICGNIYLIPYKTFYARFGNLILYIYLGILFTITMIYIFLKRLKQ
;
A
#
# COMPACT_ATOMS: atom_id res chain seq x y z
N PHE A 1 -5.96 12.22 -9.13
CA PHE A 1 -5.71 13.21 -10.20
C PHE A 1 -6.23 12.75 -11.58
N VAL A 2 -5.99 11.50 -12.00
CA VAL A 2 -6.50 10.95 -13.27
C VAL A 2 -8.03 11.10 -13.41
N SER A 3 -8.79 10.72 -12.38
CA SER A 3 -10.26 10.84 -12.39
C SER A 3 -10.72 12.28 -12.59
N PHE A 4 -9.99 13.27 -12.05
CA PHE A 4 -10.32 14.68 -12.23
C PHE A 4 -10.19 15.11 -13.70
N ILE A 5 -9.11 14.71 -14.38
CA ILE A 5 -8.92 15.03 -15.81
C ILE A 5 -10.00 14.33 -16.65
N LEU A 6 -10.32 13.07 -16.36
CA LEU A 6 -11.35 12.34 -17.08
C LEU A 6 -12.72 12.99 -16.93
N ILE A 7 -13.10 13.37 -15.71
CA ILE A 7 -14.35 14.08 -15.45
C ILE A 7 -14.35 15.43 -16.18
N LEU A 8 -13.27 16.21 -16.06
CA LEU A 8 -13.15 17.52 -16.72
C LEU A 8 -13.32 17.39 -18.24
N PHE A 9 -12.64 16.42 -18.86
CA PHE A 9 -12.76 16.15 -20.29
C PHE A 9 -14.20 15.80 -20.68
N ASN A 10 -14.81 14.83 -20.01
CA ASN A 10 -16.18 14.41 -20.31
C ASN A 10 -17.20 15.54 -20.13
N VAL A 11 -17.06 16.36 -19.07
CA VAL A 11 -17.92 17.52 -18.83
C VAL A 11 -17.77 18.54 -19.97
N THR A 12 -16.56 18.86 -20.40
CA THR A 12 -16.37 19.81 -21.51
C THR A 12 -16.89 19.30 -22.85
N VAL A 13 -16.81 17.99 -23.11
CA VAL A 13 -17.41 17.37 -24.29
C VAL A 13 -18.93 17.52 -24.22
N PHE A 14 -19.54 17.18 -23.09
CA PHE A 14 -20.97 17.32 -22.86
C PHE A 14 -21.45 18.77 -23.05
N GLU A 15 -20.78 19.75 -22.44
CA GLU A 15 -21.10 21.17 -22.59
C GLU A 15 -20.99 21.64 -24.05
N THR A 16 -19.99 21.16 -24.79
CA THR A 16 -19.83 21.49 -26.21
C THR A 16 -21.02 20.97 -27.04
N ILE A 17 -21.50 19.77 -26.74
CA ILE A 17 -22.67 19.16 -27.40
C ILE A 17 -23.94 19.95 -27.07
N ILE A 18 -24.19 20.24 -25.79
CA ILE A 18 -25.38 20.99 -25.36
C ILE A 18 -25.39 22.40 -25.95
N PHE A 19 -24.24 23.09 -25.95
CA PHE A 19 -24.13 24.41 -26.57
C PHE A 19 -24.47 24.37 -28.06
N TYR A 20 -23.99 23.35 -28.78
CA TYR A 20 -24.31 23.15 -30.18
C TYR A 20 -25.80 22.88 -30.41
N LEU A 21 -26.42 22.02 -29.61
CA LEU A 21 -27.84 21.69 -29.74
C LEU A 21 -28.74 22.92 -29.55
N ASN A 22 -28.41 23.78 -28.58
CA ASN A 22 -29.18 24.98 -28.26
C ASN A 22 -28.96 26.13 -29.24
N ASN A 23 -27.74 26.35 -29.71
CA ASN A 23 -27.39 27.53 -30.52
C ASN A 23 -27.19 27.24 -32.00
N LYS A 24 -27.18 25.96 -32.40
CA LYS A 24 -26.79 25.48 -33.74
C LYS A 24 -25.42 26.02 -34.21
N LYS A 25 -24.56 26.37 -33.25
CA LYS A 25 -23.20 26.87 -33.48
C LYS A 25 -22.21 26.03 -32.70
N LEU A 26 -21.13 25.61 -33.37
CA LEU A 26 -20.03 24.91 -32.71
C LEU A 26 -19.14 25.93 -31.99
N ASN A 27 -18.97 25.75 -30.67
CA ASN A 27 -18.03 26.50 -29.87
C ASN A 27 -17.01 25.54 -29.26
N PHE A 28 -15.84 25.46 -29.89
CA PHE A 28 -14.78 24.54 -29.47
C PHE A 28 -13.93 25.07 -28.31
N ARG A 29 -14.19 26.26 -27.76
CA ARG A 29 -13.33 26.84 -26.73
C ARG A 29 -13.19 25.94 -25.50
N PHE A 30 -14.30 25.35 -25.02
CA PHE A 30 -14.28 24.45 -23.86
C PHE A 30 -13.54 23.14 -24.15
N LEU A 31 -13.78 22.57 -25.34
CA LEU A 31 -13.13 21.33 -25.77
C LEU A 31 -11.63 21.52 -26.04
N ALA A 32 -11.23 22.67 -26.59
CA ALA A 32 -9.83 22.98 -26.86
C ALA A 32 -9.02 23.07 -25.56
N VAL A 33 -9.59 23.68 -24.51
CA VAL A 33 -8.93 23.77 -23.20
C VAL A 33 -8.77 22.38 -22.57
N SER A 34 -9.82 21.54 -22.56
CA SER A 34 -9.72 20.21 -21.98
C SER A 34 -8.80 19.27 -22.77
N LEU A 35 -8.83 19.32 -24.10
CA LEU A 35 -7.89 18.59 -24.94
C LEU A 35 -6.44 19.04 -24.71
N SER A 36 -6.21 20.34 -24.54
CA SER A 36 -4.86 20.85 -24.25
C SER A 36 -4.35 20.36 -22.90
N ILE A 37 -5.21 20.35 -21.87
CA ILE A 37 -4.88 19.79 -20.54
C ILE A 37 -4.61 18.28 -20.66
N LEU A 38 -5.47 17.53 -21.36
CA LEU A 38 -5.29 16.10 -21.56
C LEU A 38 -3.98 15.81 -22.29
N LEU A 39 -3.71 16.51 -23.39
CA LEU A 39 -2.49 16.35 -24.19
C LEU A 39 -1.24 16.68 -23.37
N LEU A 40 -1.28 17.75 -22.56
CA LEU A 40 -0.20 18.09 -21.64
C LEU A 40 0.11 16.93 -20.69
N PHE A 41 -0.91 16.33 -20.07
CA PHE A 41 -0.71 15.23 -19.12
C PHE A 41 -0.31 13.92 -19.78
N VAL A 42 -0.86 13.60 -20.96
CA VAL A 42 -0.44 12.42 -21.73
C VAL A 42 1.01 12.58 -22.19
N THR A 43 1.38 13.75 -22.71
CA THR A 43 2.76 14.04 -23.13
C THR A 43 3.72 13.99 -21.94
N TYR A 44 3.36 14.61 -20.82
CA TYR A 44 4.13 14.51 -19.58
C TYR A 44 4.25 13.06 -19.10
N GLY A 45 3.18 12.28 -19.15
CA GLY A 45 3.19 10.86 -18.78
C GLY A 45 4.13 10.04 -19.65
N ILE A 46 4.06 10.20 -20.97
CA ILE A 46 4.96 9.53 -21.92
C ILE A 46 6.42 9.90 -21.64
N ILE A 47 6.72 11.19 -21.46
CA ILE A 47 8.07 11.66 -21.14
C ILE A 47 8.53 11.08 -19.80
N SER A 48 7.68 11.14 -18.77
CA SER A 48 7.99 10.68 -17.42
C SER A 48 8.33 9.18 -17.42
N VAL A 49 7.48 8.34 -18.02
CA VAL A 49 7.70 6.88 -18.11
C VAL A 49 8.98 6.58 -18.88
N ASN A 50 9.21 7.24 -20.02
CA ASN A 50 10.43 7.04 -20.80
C ASN A 50 11.70 7.53 -20.08
N SER A 51 11.58 8.51 -19.19
CA SER A 51 12.70 9.04 -18.41
C SER A 51 13.00 8.26 -17.11
N ASN A 52 12.00 7.55 -16.58
CA ASN A 52 12.09 6.85 -15.29
C ASN A 52 12.35 5.36 -15.38
N LEU A 53 12.26 4.77 -16.58
CA LEU A 53 12.64 3.37 -16.87
C LEU A 53 13.65 2.87 -15.86
N ASP A 54 13.33 1.82 -15.11
CA ASP A 54 14.17 1.16 -14.08
C ASP A 54 15.68 1.13 -14.42
N ARG A 55 16.02 1.13 -15.71
CA ARG A 55 17.35 1.33 -16.27
C ARG A 55 18.10 2.58 -15.77
N VAL A 56 17.44 3.74 -15.58
CA VAL A 56 18.04 4.98 -15.06
C VAL A 56 18.18 4.93 -13.55
N ILE A 57 17.24 4.30 -12.84
CA ILE A 57 17.29 4.11 -11.39
C ILE A 57 18.40 3.13 -11.02
N LYS A 58 18.56 2.03 -11.77
CA LYS A 58 19.67 1.08 -11.64
C LYS A 58 21.05 1.70 -11.92
N ASN A 59 21.10 2.76 -12.74
CA ASN A 59 22.32 3.50 -13.03
C ASN A 59 22.65 4.56 -11.97
N LYS A 60 21.69 4.88 -11.09
CA LYS A 60 21.95 5.72 -9.92
C LYS A 60 22.41 4.78 -8.81
N ASN A 61 23.53 5.10 -8.16
CA ASN A 61 24.14 4.33 -7.07
C ASN A 61 23.27 4.36 -5.78
N PHE A 62 22.01 4.00 -5.88
CA PHE A 62 21.10 3.85 -4.76
C PHE A 62 21.43 2.58 -3.97
N THR A 63 21.08 2.57 -2.69
CA THR A 63 21.19 1.38 -1.86
C THR A 63 20.27 0.29 -2.42
N GLU A 64 20.86 -0.81 -2.84
CA GLU A 64 20.15 -2.02 -3.25
C GLU A 64 19.89 -2.89 -2.01
N ILE A 65 18.70 -3.47 -1.92
CA ILE A 65 18.35 -4.51 -0.96
C ILE A 65 17.87 -5.73 -1.73
N LYS A 66 18.49 -6.88 -1.46
CA LYS A 66 18.01 -8.18 -1.94
C LYS A 66 16.92 -8.69 -1.02
N ILE A 67 15.71 -8.85 -1.55
CA ILE A 67 14.54 -9.23 -0.77
C ILE A 67 13.99 -10.58 -1.22
N ALA A 68 13.35 -11.28 -0.29
CA ALA A 68 12.50 -12.43 -0.57
C ALA A 68 11.10 -12.19 0.03
N ALA A 69 10.04 -12.29 -0.77
CA ALA A 69 8.67 -12.17 -0.30
C ALA A 69 7.97 -13.54 -0.36
N VAL A 70 7.38 -13.94 0.77
CA VAL A 70 6.80 -15.27 0.99
C VAL A 70 5.29 -15.25 0.77
N GLN A 71 4.79 -16.24 0.02
CA GLN A 71 3.36 -16.51 -0.17
C GLN A 71 3.02 -17.92 0.35
N PRO A 72 2.54 -18.06 1.60
CA PRO A 72 2.26 -19.35 2.22
C PRO A 72 1.09 -20.11 1.63
N ASN A 73 0.12 -19.40 1.05
CA ASN A 73 -1.13 -19.95 0.52
C ASN A 73 -1.95 -20.73 1.55
N ILE A 74 -2.22 -20.11 2.71
CA ILE A 74 -3.03 -20.73 3.77
C ILE A 74 -4.46 -20.23 3.67
N SER A 75 -5.43 -21.16 3.65
CA SER A 75 -6.84 -20.81 3.52
C SER A 75 -7.35 -20.00 4.71
N PHE A 76 -8.39 -19.19 4.50
CA PHE A 76 -9.03 -18.42 5.57
C PHE A 76 -9.54 -19.32 6.70
N GLY A 77 -10.15 -20.46 6.36
CA GLY A 77 -10.66 -21.42 7.35
C GLY A 77 -9.55 -22.01 8.22
N ASP A 78 -8.43 -22.41 7.61
CA ASP A 78 -7.30 -22.99 8.34
C ASP A 78 -6.65 -21.96 9.26
N LYS A 79 -6.43 -20.74 8.76
CA LYS A 79 -5.83 -19.62 9.50
C LYS A 79 -6.62 -19.22 10.74
N TYR A 80 -7.94 -19.29 10.66
CA TYR A 80 -8.86 -18.83 11.71
C TYR A 80 -9.58 -19.97 12.44
N SER A 81 -9.06 -21.21 12.36
CA SER A 81 -9.62 -22.39 13.02
C SER A 81 -9.34 -22.42 14.53
N ASP A 82 -10.18 -23.16 15.28
CA ASP A 82 -10.09 -23.29 16.75
C ASP A 82 -8.82 -24.04 17.24
N LYS A 83 -8.04 -24.63 16.32
CA LYS A 83 -6.82 -25.39 16.66
C LYS A 83 -5.61 -24.52 16.98
N GLY A 84 -5.69 -23.20 16.81
CA GLY A 84 -4.59 -22.30 17.13
C GLY A 84 -3.49 -22.35 16.07
N VAL A 85 -3.41 -21.27 15.30
CA VAL A 85 -2.22 -20.62 14.73
C VAL A 85 -0.88 -21.34 14.93
N GLU A 86 -0.52 -22.22 14.00
CA GLU A 86 0.89 -22.43 13.62
C GLU A 86 0.97 -22.31 12.11
N ILE A 87 1.13 -21.07 11.63
CA ILE A 87 1.33 -20.75 10.22
C ILE A 87 2.82 -20.94 9.90
N ILE A 88 3.30 -22.17 10.02
CA ILE A 88 4.41 -22.66 9.20
C ILE A 88 4.01 -24.05 8.67
N PRO A 89 3.55 -24.13 7.41
CA PRO A 89 3.33 -25.43 6.76
C PRO A 89 4.63 -26.19 6.49
N GLU A 90 5.77 -25.47 6.32
CA GLU A 90 7.10 -26.02 5.99
C GLU A 90 8.21 -24.99 6.32
N PRO A 91 9.41 -25.44 6.72
CA PRO A 91 10.53 -24.53 7.00
C PRO A 91 11.05 -23.92 5.68
N TYR A 92 10.68 -22.67 5.40
CA TYR A 92 11.27 -21.86 4.32
C TYR A 92 12.78 -21.74 4.55
N SER A 93 13.59 -22.64 4.01
CA SER A 93 15.02 -22.73 4.32
C SER A 93 15.83 -23.17 3.13
N GLY A 94 17.04 -22.60 2.98
CA GLY A 94 17.96 -22.95 1.92
C GLY A 94 17.63 -22.35 0.55
N LEU A 95 18.43 -22.76 -0.44
CA LEU A 95 18.47 -22.17 -1.79
C LEU A 95 17.18 -22.33 -2.60
N GLU A 96 16.28 -23.23 -2.18
CA GLU A 96 14.96 -23.40 -2.80
C GLU A 96 14.07 -22.16 -2.57
N TYR A 97 14.21 -21.50 -1.43
CA TYR A 97 13.38 -20.36 -1.04
C TYR A 97 14.13 -19.03 -1.11
N PHE A 98 15.41 -19.02 -0.72
CA PHE A 98 16.19 -17.79 -0.59
C PHE A 98 17.42 -17.81 -1.48
N GLN A 99 17.65 -16.72 -2.21
CA GLN A 99 18.86 -16.56 -3.00
C GLN A 99 20.05 -16.20 -2.11
N PRO A 100 21.28 -16.59 -2.51
CA PRO A 100 22.49 -16.19 -1.78
C PRO A 100 22.60 -14.67 -1.58
N GLY A 101 22.77 -14.27 -0.33
CA GLY A 101 22.86 -12.86 0.06
C GLY A 101 21.52 -12.14 0.10
N THR A 102 20.40 -12.85 0.27
CA THR A 102 19.13 -12.23 0.71
C THR A 102 19.38 -11.44 1.99
N GLU A 103 18.88 -10.21 2.06
CA GLU A 103 19.13 -9.29 3.19
C GLU A 103 17.86 -9.04 4.01
N LEU A 104 16.70 -9.25 3.39
CA LEU A 104 15.38 -9.05 3.99
C LEU A 104 14.38 -10.09 3.48
N VAL A 105 13.73 -10.80 4.39
CA VAL A 105 12.65 -11.72 4.11
C VAL A 105 11.35 -11.13 4.66
N ILE A 106 10.30 -11.13 3.82
CA ILE A 106 9.02 -10.48 4.10
C ILE A 106 7.95 -11.55 4.10
N PHE A 107 7.25 -11.66 5.23
CA PHE A 107 6.07 -12.50 5.38
C PHE A 107 4.80 -11.65 5.37
N PRO A 108 3.66 -12.21 4.91
CA PRO A 108 2.41 -11.47 4.77
C PRO A 108 1.77 -11.12 6.12
N GLU A 109 0.56 -10.58 6.07
CA GLU A 109 -0.20 -10.15 7.24
C GLU A 109 -0.60 -11.33 8.15
N SER A 110 -0.53 -11.10 9.47
CA SER A 110 -1.07 -12.00 10.50
C SER A 110 -0.56 -13.45 10.41
N VAL A 111 0.75 -13.61 10.23
CA VAL A 111 1.47 -14.89 10.19
C VAL A 111 1.56 -15.51 11.58
N ILE A 112 1.73 -14.70 12.63
CA ILE A 112 1.75 -15.21 14.01
C ILE A 112 0.84 -14.38 14.91
N TRP A 113 0.46 -14.97 16.04
CA TRP A 113 -0.34 -14.30 17.06
C TRP A 113 0.50 -14.07 18.31
N GLY A 114 0.39 -12.87 18.88
CA GLY A 114 1.23 -12.43 19.98
C GLY A 114 2.66 -12.07 19.52
N LYS A 115 3.63 -12.35 20.38
CA LYS A 115 5.06 -12.11 20.12
C LYS A 115 5.71 -13.36 19.54
N LEU A 116 6.85 -13.18 18.88
CA LEU A 116 7.66 -14.28 18.36
C LEU A 116 8.00 -15.33 19.45
N ASP A 117 8.26 -14.88 20.69
CA ASP A 117 8.53 -15.77 21.83
C ASP A 117 7.39 -16.72 22.19
N ASN A 118 6.14 -16.37 21.82
CA ASN A 118 4.97 -17.19 22.08
C ASN A 118 4.75 -18.25 20.97
N ASN A 119 5.54 -18.21 19.90
CA ASN A 119 5.41 -19.06 18.72
C ASN A 119 6.72 -19.84 18.54
N THR A 120 6.90 -20.92 19.31
CA THR A 120 8.17 -21.66 19.42
C THR A 120 8.68 -22.15 18.08
N ASP A 121 7.79 -22.72 17.26
CA ASP A 121 8.18 -23.30 15.96
C ASP A 121 8.67 -22.21 14.99
N PHE A 122 8.00 -21.04 14.98
CA PHE A 122 8.44 -19.90 14.19
C PHE A 122 9.75 -19.34 14.70
N LYS A 123 9.90 -19.23 16.02
CA LYS A 123 11.12 -18.76 16.66
C LYS A 123 12.31 -19.67 16.38
N ASP A 124 12.13 -20.98 16.45
CA ASP A 124 13.18 -21.97 16.19
C ASP A 124 13.57 -21.98 14.70
N TRP A 125 12.59 -21.87 13.79
CA TRP A 125 12.86 -21.68 12.37
C TRP A 125 13.62 -20.36 12.11
N ALA A 126 13.16 -19.25 12.67
CA ALA A 126 13.81 -17.95 12.50
C ALA A 126 15.23 -17.95 13.10
N GLY A 127 15.41 -18.58 14.26
CA GLY A 127 16.71 -18.72 14.92
C GLY A 127 17.68 -19.60 14.14
N SER A 128 17.19 -20.67 13.51
CA SER A 128 18.04 -21.55 12.68
C SER A 128 18.32 -21.00 11.29
N THR A 129 17.36 -20.29 10.67
CA THR A 129 17.46 -19.85 9.27
C THR A 129 17.91 -18.39 9.17
N ALA A 130 17.19 -17.46 9.80
CA ALA A 130 17.47 -16.02 9.66
C ALA A 130 18.81 -15.61 10.26
N GLN A 131 19.22 -16.25 11.37
CA GLN A 131 20.56 -16.04 11.95
C GLN A 131 21.67 -16.62 11.07
N THR A 132 21.48 -17.85 10.58
CA THR A 132 22.49 -18.55 9.76
C THR A 132 22.69 -17.87 8.41
N GLU A 133 21.60 -17.48 7.75
CA GLU A 133 21.63 -16.79 6.46
C GLU A 133 21.82 -15.27 6.60
N ASN A 134 21.78 -14.76 7.84
CA ASN A 134 22.05 -13.37 8.22
C ASN A 134 21.17 -12.33 7.50
N PHE A 135 19.85 -12.55 7.50
CA PHE A 135 18.86 -11.62 6.94
C PHE A 135 17.94 -11.03 8.01
N HIS A 136 17.34 -9.88 7.70
CA HIS A 136 16.26 -9.29 8.49
C HIS A 136 14.92 -9.92 8.10
N LEU A 137 13.96 -9.90 9.02
CA LEU A 137 12.61 -10.40 8.86
C LEU A 137 11.61 -9.27 9.08
N ILE A 138 10.67 -9.10 8.15
CA ILE A 138 9.42 -8.36 8.42
C ILE A 138 8.30 -9.38 8.55
N LEU A 139 7.67 -9.42 9.73
CA LEU A 139 6.59 -10.33 10.06
C LEU A 139 5.30 -9.58 10.31
N GLY A 140 4.23 -9.96 9.60
CA GLY A 140 2.88 -9.56 9.97
C GLY A 140 2.40 -10.37 11.17
N GLN A 141 1.92 -9.71 12.22
CA GLN A 141 1.48 -10.37 13.46
C GLN A 141 0.35 -9.62 14.16
N TYR A 142 -0.54 -10.37 14.83
CA TYR A 142 -1.43 -9.80 15.83
C TYR A 142 -0.64 -9.56 17.11
N TYR A 143 -0.04 -8.38 17.23
CA TYR A 143 0.80 -8.00 18.37
C TYR A 143 -0.06 -7.75 19.61
N HIS A 144 0.28 -8.40 20.72
CA HIS A 144 -0.38 -8.22 22.01
C HIS A 144 0.49 -7.38 22.95
N ASN A 145 -0.01 -6.20 23.31
CA ASN A 145 0.56 -5.40 24.39
C ASN A 145 -0.04 -5.83 25.72
N GLU A 146 0.63 -6.76 26.40
CA GLU A 146 0.21 -7.34 27.67
C GLU A 146 -0.02 -6.30 28.77
N SER A 147 0.79 -5.24 28.81
CA SER A 147 0.67 -4.20 29.85
C SER A 147 -0.62 -3.40 29.75
N LYS A 148 -1.18 -3.27 28.54
CA LYS A 148 -2.43 -2.55 28.29
C LYS A 148 -3.60 -3.46 27.91
N THR A 149 -3.34 -4.78 27.77
CA THR A 149 -4.30 -5.76 27.23
C THR A 149 -4.86 -5.37 25.86
N GLU A 150 -4.00 -4.77 25.03
CA GLU A 150 -4.36 -4.24 23.71
C GLU A 150 -3.81 -5.13 22.59
N TRP A 151 -4.60 -5.30 21.54
CA TRP A 151 -4.21 -6.07 20.35
C TRP A 151 -4.09 -5.16 19.14
N TYR A 152 -3.07 -5.38 18.33
CA TYR A 152 -2.78 -4.60 17.14
C TYR A 152 -2.50 -5.52 15.95
N ASN A 153 -2.96 -5.18 14.76
CA ASN A 153 -2.39 -5.75 13.54
C ASN A 153 -1.08 -5.03 13.26
N SER A 154 0.03 -5.74 13.18
CA SER A 154 1.35 -5.12 13.18
C SER A 154 2.28 -5.74 12.17
N ALA A 155 3.19 -4.94 11.63
CA ALA A 155 4.39 -5.40 10.96
C ALA A 155 5.58 -5.17 11.90
N VAL A 156 6.34 -6.22 12.18
CA VAL A 156 7.47 -6.15 13.10
C VAL A 156 8.76 -6.50 12.36
N LEU A 157 9.75 -5.65 12.52
CA LEU A 157 11.09 -5.82 11.99
C LEU A 157 11.97 -6.53 13.03
N TYR A 158 12.47 -7.70 12.64
CA TYR A 158 13.42 -8.49 13.39
C TYR A 158 14.75 -8.56 12.61
N PRO A 159 15.85 -8.00 13.10
CA PRO A 159 17.18 -8.30 12.60
C PRO A 159 17.55 -9.77 12.83
N PRO A 160 18.70 -10.24 12.30
CA PRO A 160 19.14 -11.62 12.48
C PRO A 160 19.10 -12.07 13.95
N LYS A 161 19.46 -11.21 14.91
CA LYS A 161 19.43 -11.53 16.36
C LYS A 161 18.03 -11.71 16.95
N LEU A 162 16.97 -11.48 16.18
CA LEU A 162 15.56 -11.60 16.58
C LEU A 162 15.13 -10.65 17.70
N GLU A 163 15.88 -9.58 17.94
CA GLU A 163 15.50 -8.49 18.84
C GLU A 163 14.74 -7.42 18.05
N ILE A 164 13.52 -7.08 18.44
CA ILE A 164 12.68 -6.13 17.71
C ILE A 164 13.38 -4.77 17.58
N THR A 165 13.58 -4.29 16.35
CA THR A 165 14.14 -2.96 16.08
C THR A 165 13.14 -1.97 15.49
N GLY A 166 11.95 -2.45 15.12
CA GLY A 166 10.89 -1.59 14.61
C GLY A 166 9.55 -2.30 14.64
N ILE A 167 8.49 -1.56 14.96
CA ILE A 167 7.11 -2.03 14.93
C ILE A 167 6.27 -0.96 14.25
N TYR A 168 5.45 -1.39 13.31
CA TYR A 168 4.37 -0.60 12.75
C TYR A 168 3.04 -1.22 13.15
N HIS A 169 2.12 -0.42 13.68
CA HIS A 169 0.75 -0.83 13.96
C HIS A 169 -0.18 -0.27 12.88
N GLU A 170 -1.07 -1.10 12.34
CA GLU A 170 -2.07 -0.72 11.34
C GLU A 170 -2.88 0.48 11.83
N ILE A 171 -2.87 1.56 11.05
CA ILE A 171 -3.51 2.83 11.41
C ILE A 171 -4.98 2.81 10.97
N HIS A 172 -5.29 2.18 9.84
CA HIS A 172 -6.65 2.09 9.30
C HIS A 172 -7.15 0.64 9.19
N PRO A 173 -7.33 -0.05 10.34
CA PRO A 173 -8.06 -1.31 10.34
C PRO A 173 -9.49 -1.10 9.82
N ILE A 174 -10.05 -2.12 9.18
CA ILE A 174 -11.37 -2.11 8.58
C ILE A 174 -12.44 -2.11 9.69
N PRO A 175 -13.29 -1.06 9.77
CA PRO A 175 -14.36 -1.00 10.74
C PRO A 175 -15.31 -2.19 10.62
N PHE A 176 -15.82 -2.67 11.75
CA PHE A 176 -16.69 -3.85 11.88
C PHE A 176 -16.07 -5.20 11.53
N ILE A 177 -14.92 -5.24 10.86
CA ILE A 177 -14.18 -6.48 10.56
C ILE A 177 -13.05 -6.70 11.57
N GLN A 178 -12.32 -5.64 11.91
CA GLN A 178 -11.17 -5.70 12.81
C GLN A 178 -11.41 -4.97 14.15
N TYR A 179 -12.39 -4.06 14.21
CA TYR A 179 -12.77 -3.38 15.45
C TYR A 179 -14.20 -2.83 15.39
N MET A 180 -14.81 -2.60 16.56
CA MET A 180 -16.10 -1.91 16.65
C MET A 180 -15.91 -0.39 16.76
N PRO A 181 -16.35 0.41 15.77
CA PRO A 181 -16.27 1.87 15.86
C PRO A 181 -17.21 2.42 16.93
N TYR A 182 -16.72 3.34 17.77
CA TYR A 182 -17.47 4.05 18.80
C TYR A 182 -18.46 3.16 19.59
N PRO A 183 -17.98 2.12 20.30
CA PRO A 183 -18.83 1.08 20.88
C PRO A 183 -19.85 1.62 21.90
N ARG A 184 -19.62 2.79 22.49
CA ARG A 184 -20.57 3.47 23.40
C ARG A 184 -21.79 4.05 22.67
N ILE A 185 -21.65 4.45 21.41
CA ILE A 185 -22.69 5.12 20.60
C ILE A 185 -23.32 4.11 19.63
N LEU A 186 -22.50 3.26 19.01
CA LEU A 186 -22.92 2.32 17.96
C LEU A 186 -23.15 0.90 18.47
N SER A 187 -23.38 0.72 19.77
CA SER A 187 -23.63 -0.61 20.37
C SER A 187 -24.83 -1.34 19.76
N PHE A 188 -25.81 -0.61 19.22
CA PHE A 188 -26.95 -1.19 18.50
C PHE A 188 -26.56 -1.87 17.18
N LEU A 189 -25.38 -1.57 16.63
CA LEU A 189 -24.81 -2.19 15.43
C LEU A 189 -23.92 -3.39 15.73
N LYS A 190 -23.89 -3.90 16.97
CA LYS A 190 -23.09 -5.09 17.34
C LYS A 190 -23.39 -6.33 16.50
N PHE A 191 -24.57 -6.43 15.89
CA PHE A 191 -24.89 -7.51 14.96
C PHE A 191 -24.07 -7.48 13.65
N LEU A 192 -23.38 -6.36 13.37
CA LEU A 192 -22.43 -6.20 12.27
C LEU A 192 -20.97 -6.40 12.72
N ASP A 193 -20.72 -6.68 14.00
CA ASP A 193 -19.36 -6.89 14.51
C ASP A 193 -18.86 -8.29 14.15
N PHE A 194 -17.96 -8.37 13.17
CA PHE A 194 -17.28 -9.59 12.77
C PHE A 194 -15.87 -9.68 13.36
N SER A 195 -15.48 -8.75 14.22
CA SER A 195 -14.15 -8.76 14.83
C SER A 195 -14.02 -9.91 15.83
N LYS A 196 -13.04 -10.80 15.60
CA LYS A 196 -12.68 -11.85 16.57
C LYS A 196 -11.98 -11.27 17.79
N ILE A 197 -11.17 -10.23 17.56
CA ILE A 197 -10.50 -9.42 18.56
C ILE A 197 -10.69 -7.96 18.16
N ASN A 198 -10.97 -7.12 19.15
CA ASN A 198 -11.09 -5.68 18.93
C ASN A 198 -9.68 -5.06 18.84
N LEU A 199 -9.24 -4.74 17.62
CA LEU A 199 -7.92 -4.17 17.38
C LEU A 199 -7.87 -2.68 17.70
N ILE A 200 -6.73 -2.24 18.22
CA ILE A 200 -6.42 -0.83 18.45
C ILE A 200 -5.74 -0.26 17.20
N LEU A 201 -6.10 0.97 16.89
CA LEU A 201 -5.54 1.72 15.76
C LEU A 201 -4.14 2.22 16.14
N GLY A 202 -3.19 2.07 15.22
CA GLY A 202 -1.92 2.80 15.27
C GLY A 202 -2.11 4.29 14.97
N ASP A 203 -1.10 5.09 15.31
CA ASP A 203 -1.07 6.54 15.03
C ASP A 203 0.30 7.03 14.49
N ASP A 204 1.28 6.14 14.36
CA ASP A 204 2.64 6.46 13.97
C ASP A 204 2.91 6.13 12.49
N TYR A 205 3.33 7.14 11.74
CA TYR A 205 3.74 7.03 10.33
C TYR A 205 5.27 6.95 10.18
N SER A 206 6.00 6.59 11.24
CA SER A 206 7.44 6.39 11.20
C SER A 206 7.80 5.15 10.37
N PRO A 207 8.63 5.26 9.33
CA PRO A 207 9.10 4.10 8.59
C PRO A 207 9.92 3.15 9.48
N LEU A 208 9.93 1.87 9.13
CA LEU A 208 10.85 0.90 9.73
C LEU A 208 12.25 1.11 9.17
N GLU A 209 13.23 1.32 10.04
CA GLU A 209 14.63 1.49 9.65
C GLU A 209 15.35 0.14 9.63
N ILE A 210 15.84 -0.26 8.46
CA ILE A 210 16.74 -1.41 8.35
C ILE A 210 18.16 -0.92 8.70
N PRO A 211 18.78 -1.47 9.76
CA PRO A 211 20.10 -1.04 10.22
C PRO A 211 21.14 -1.02 9.10
N GLY A 212 21.76 0.15 8.90
CA GLY A 212 22.82 0.34 7.90
C GLY A 212 22.37 0.31 6.43
N LYS A 213 21.05 0.32 6.16
CA LYS A 213 20.50 0.29 4.81
C LYS A 213 19.64 1.51 4.47
N GLY A 214 18.54 1.69 5.19
CA GLY A 214 17.59 2.77 4.93
C GLY A 214 16.18 2.47 5.43
N LYS A 215 15.20 3.26 4.98
CA LYS A 215 13.87 3.32 5.60
C LYS A 215 12.78 2.73 4.72
N LEU A 216 11.91 1.90 5.31
CA LEU A 216 10.78 1.26 4.64
C LEU A 216 9.45 1.72 5.23
N GLY A 217 8.56 2.23 4.38
CA GLY A 217 7.16 2.47 4.77
C GLY A 217 6.38 1.17 4.77
N ILE A 218 5.37 1.05 5.63
CA ILE A 218 4.57 -0.16 5.74
C ILE A 218 3.10 0.17 5.49
N ASN A 219 2.44 -0.60 4.65
CA ASN A 219 0.98 -0.59 4.54
C ASN A 219 0.49 -1.98 4.90
N ILE A 220 -0.52 -2.07 5.76
CA ILE A 220 -1.17 -3.35 6.07
C ILE A 220 -2.51 -3.41 5.34
N CYS A 221 -2.71 -4.48 4.56
CA CYS A 221 -3.94 -4.82 3.87
C CYS A 221 -4.56 -3.62 3.13
N PHE A 222 -5.75 -3.22 3.58
CA PHE A 222 -6.56 -2.14 3.02
C PHE A 222 -5.83 -0.79 2.92
N GLU A 223 -4.82 -0.53 3.75
CA GLU A 223 -4.04 0.71 3.71
C GLU A 223 -3.32 0.94 2.39
N SER A 224 -3.03 -0.12 1.62
CA SER A 224 -2.45 0.01 0.27
C SER A 224 -3.41 0.68 -0.72
N THR A 225 -4.72 0.63 -0.44
CA THR A 225 -5.75 1.30 -1.25
C THR A 225 -5.90 2.77 -0.89
N LEU A 226 -5.42 3.19 0.29
CA LEU A 226 -5.54 4.54 0.82
C LEU A 226 -4.35 5.40 0.37
N PRO A 227 -4.56 6.41 -0.50
CA PRO A 227 -3.44 7.16 -1.07
C PRO A 227 -2.56 7.90 -0.06
N ASP A 228 -3.18 8.38 1.02
CA ASP A 228 -2.52 9.22 2.02
C ASP A 228 -1.51 8.44 2.88
N ILE A 229 -1.71 7.13 3.10
CA ILE A 229 -0.83 6.31 3.95
C ILE A 229 0.57 6.22 3.34
N ALA A 230 0.63 5.71 2.10
CA ALA A 230 1.88 5.63 1.36
C ALA A 230 2.57 7.00 1.25
N ARG A 231 1.78 8.05 0.99
CA ARG A 231 2.28 9.43 0.89
C ARG A 231 2.89 9.93 2.20
N ARG A 232 2.27 9.64 3.35
CA ARG A 232 2.80 10.04 4.67
C ARG A 232 4.12 9.35 4.97
N PHE A 233 4.24 8.04 4.70
CA PHE A 233 5.51 7.34 4.82
C PHE A 233 6.60 7.97 3.95
N ARG A 234 6.29 8.28 2.69
CA ARG A 234 7.25 9.00 1.83
C ARG A 234 7.64 10.36 2.40
N ASN A 235 6.69 11.11 2.95
CA ASN A 235 7.01 12.40 3.57
C ASN A 235 7.86 12.24 4.84
N ASN A 236 7.74 11.12 5.54
CA ASN A 236 8.61 10.70 6.65
C ASN A 236 9.87 9.93 6.20
N ASP A 237 10.29 10.13 4.95
CA ASP A 237 11.54 9.63 4.38
C ASP A 237 11.64 8.11 4.19
N ALA A 238 10.51 7.40 4.10
CA ALA A 238 10.51 6.05 3.56
C ALA A 238 11.04 6.06 2.12
N GLU A 239 11.90 5.10 1.77
CA GLU A 239 12.62 4.99 0.50
C GLU A 239 12.07 3.88 -0.41
N ALA A 240 11.39 2.90 0.17
CA ALA A 240 10.52 1.92 -0.48
C ALA A 240 9.32 1.60 0.44
N ILE A 241 8.30 0.91 -0.08
CA ILE A 241 7.09 0.57 0.70
C ILE A 241 6.84 -0.94 0.64
N ILE A 242 6.55 -1.53 1.80
CA ILE A 242 6.17 -2.95 1.93
C ILE A 242 4.69 -3.01 2.26
N VAL A 243 3.95 -3.82 1.51
CA VAL A 243 2.53 -4.09 1.75
C VAL A 243 2.42 -5.50 2.30
N LEU A 244 1.87 -5.66 3.51
CA LEU A 244 1.57 -6.97 4.09
C LEU A 244 0.07 -7.19 4.02
N SER A 245 -0.39 -8.26 3.40
CA SER A 245 -1.83 -8.50 3.23
C SER A 245 -2.23 -9.96 3.40
N ASP A 246 -3.46 -10.19 3.87
CA ASP A 246 -4.14 -11.46 3.82
C ASP A 246 -5.43 -11.42 2.99
N ASP A 247 -5.29 -11.72 1.70
CA ASP A 247 -6.41 -11.79 0.75
C ASP A 247 -7.20 -13.11 0.81
N SER A 248 -7.02 -13.96 1.84
CA SER A 248 -7.66 -15.28 1.90
C SER A 248 -9.18 -15.25 1.94
N SER A 249 -9.77 -14.19 2.49
CA SER A 249 -11.23 -13.98 2.46
C SER A 249 -11.78 -13.63 1.07
N LEU A 250 -10.93 -13.18 0.14
CA LEU A 250 -11.31 -12.75 -1.19
C LEU A 250 -11.37 -13.90 -2.22
N ASN A 251 -10.79 -15.07 -1.88
CA ASN A 251 -10.77 -16.28 -2.72
C ASN A 251 -10.28 -16.02 -4.16
N ASP A 252 -10.64 -16.90 -5.09
CA ASP A 252 -10.39 -16.74 -6.53
C ASP A 252 -11.39 -15.75 -7.16
N SER A 253 -11.31 -14.48 -6.77
CA SER A 253 -12.12 -13.39 -7.31
C SER A 253 -11.26 -12.31 -7.97
N ILE A 254 -11.90 -11.27 -8.52
CA ILE A 254 -11.19 -10.11 -9.07
C ILE A 254 -10.63 -9.19 -7.98
N ALA A 255 -11.06 -9.33 -6.73
CA ALA A 255 -10.70 -8.40 -5.66
C ALA A 255 -9.19 -8.38 -5.35
N PRO A 256 -8.45 -9.51 -5.26
CA PRO A 256 -6.99 -9.50 -5.09
C PRO A 256 -6.26 -8.82 -6.25
N TRP A 257 -6.78 -8.94 -7.48
CA TRP A 257 -6.23 -8.22 -8.63
C TRP A 257 -6.40 -6.71 -8.50
N HIS A 258 -7.56 -6.24 -8.04
CA HIS A 258 -7.76 -4.83 -7.73
C HIS A 258 -6.85 -4.37 -6.59
N HIS A 259 -6.65 -5.19 -5.56
CA HIS A 259 -5.76 -4.88 -4.46
C HIS A 259 -4.31 -4.65 -4.93
N LEU A 260 -3.81 -5.54 -5.80
CA LEU A 260 -2.50 -5.37 -6.44
C LEU A 260 -2.45 -4.10 -7.31
N ILE A 261 -3.50 -3.80 -8.07
CA ILE A 261 -3.57 -2.58 -8.90
C ILE A 261 -3.41 -1.33 -8.04
N PHE A 262 -4.00 -1.27 -6.85
CA PHE A 262 -3.79 -0.13 -5.96
C PHE A 262 -2.33 0.02 -5.57
N SER A 263 -1.65 -1.07 -5.21
CA SER A 263 -0.21 -1.04 -4.93
C SER A 263 0.63 -0.56 -6.11
N ARG A 264 0.27 -0.94 -7.34
CA ARG A 264 0.91 -0.42 -8.56
C ARG A 264 0.72 1.08 -8.72
N ILE A 265 -0.50 1.57 -8.51
CA ILE A 265 -0.79 3.01 -8.55
C ILE A 265 -0.04 3.75 -7.44
N ARG A 266 0.03 3.18 -6.22
CA ARG A 266 0.79 3.76 -5.11
C ARG A 266 2.29 3.86 -5.45
N ALA A 267 2.86 2.86 -6.12
CA ALA A 267 4.26 2.88 -6.56
C ALA A 267 4.53 4.06 -7.51
N ILE A 268 3.68 4.23 -8.54
CA ILE A 268 3.76 5.35 -9.50
C ILE A 268 3.62 6.69 -8.78
N GLU A 269 2.62 6.82 -7.91
CA GLU A 269 2.34 8.07 -7.21
C GLU A 269 3.46 8.47 -6.27
N ASN A 270 4.21 7.51 -5.71
CA ASN A 270 5.27 7.76 -4.74
C ASN A 270 6.69 7.68 -5.31
N GLY A 271 6.84 7.16 -6.53
CA GLY A 271 8.10 7.04 -7.24
C GLY A 271 9.11 6.14 -6.53
N CYS A 272 8.64 5.03 -5.96
CA CYS A 272 9.49 4.08 -5.25
C CYS A 272 9.03 2.64 -5.45
N TYR A 273 9.91 1.69 -5.10
CA TYR A 273 9.58 0.28 -5.12
C TYR A 273 8.48 -0.05 -4.11
N PHE A 274 7.59 -0.95 -4.51
CA PHE A 274 6.61 -1.57 -3.63
C PHE A 274 6.84 -3.09 -3.62
N VAL A 275 6.83 -3.69 -2.43
CA VAL A 275 6.80 -5.16 -2.29
C VAL A 275 5.45 -5.53 -1.69
N HIS A 276 4.59 -6.13 -2.49
CA HIS A 276 3.25 -6.56 -2.08
C HIS A 276 3.33 -8.03 -1.68
N SER A 277 3.33 -8.33 -0.37
CA SER A 277 3.44 -9.68 0.18
C SER A 277 2.09 -10.14 0.70
N THR A 278 1.53 -11.19 0.10
CA THR A 278 0.19 -11.69 0.44
C THR A 278 0.20 -13.13 0.93
N ASN A 279 -0.80 -13.53 1.70
CA ASN A 279 -1.00 -14.93 2.08
C ASN A 279 -1.44 -15.81 0.89
N THR A 280 -2.62 -15.56 0.33
CA THR A 280 -3.19 -16.30 -0.81
C THR A 280 -3.39 -15.42 -2.05
N GLY A 281 -3.12 -14.11 -1.92
CA GLY A 281 -3.28 -13.08 -2.94
C GLY A 281 -2.23 -13.17 -4.05
N ILE A 282 -1.89 -12.03 -4.65
CA ILE A 282 -0.83 -11.92 -5.64
C ILE A 282 0.37 -11.25 -4.99
N THR A 283 1.38 -12.03 -4.64
CA THR A 283 2.65 -11.48 -4.13
C THR A 283 3.47 -10.93 -5.29
N ALA A 284 3.96 -9.69 -5.21
CA ALA A 284 4.66 -9.03 -6.30
C ALA A 284 5.70 -8.00 -5.85
N ILE A 285 6.78 -7.88 -6.63
CA ILE A 285 7.71 -6.75 -6.60
C ILE A 285 7.30 -5.79 -7.71
N ILE A 286 7.07 -4.54 -7.34
CA ILE A 286 6.53 -3.50 -8.20
C ILE A 286 7.57 -2.37 -8.30
N SER A 287 7.94 -2.00 -9.52
CA SER A 287 8.87 -0.90 -9.79
C SER A 287 8.23 0.47 -9.53
N PRO A 288 9.03 1.54 -9.43
CA PRO A 288 8.54 2.92 -9.33
C PRO A 288 7.62 3.36 -10.48
N ASP A 289 7.70 2.70 -11.64
CA ASP A 289 6.83 2.95 -12.80
C ASP A 289 5.52 2.14 -12.74
N GLY A 290 5.33 1.33 -11.70
CA GLY A 290 4.18 0.47 -11.52
C GLY A 290 4.25 -0.83 -12.33
N ASP A 291 5.40 -1.20 -12.87
CA ASP A 291 5.59 -2.47 -13.56
C ASP A 291 5.80 -3.60 -12.54
N ILE A 292 5.26 -4.77 -12.85
CA ILE A 292 5.47 -5.97 -12.05
C ILE A 292 6.81 -6.58 -12.47
N VAL A 293 7.82 -6.46 -11.61
CA VAL A 293 9.16 -7.02 -11.85
C VAL A 293 9.14 -8.55 -11.71
N LYS A 294 8.45 -9.03 -10.67
CA LYS A 294 8.28 -10.46 -10.37
C LYS A 294 7.01 -10.66 -9.58
N LYS A 295 6.34 -11.80 -9.74
CA LYS A 295 5.14 -12.14 -8.98
C LYS A 295 4.94 -13.64 -8.76
N ILE A 296 4.12 -13.96 -7.77
CA ILE A 296 3.46 -15.25 -7.56
C ILE A 296 1.98 -15.02 -7.85
N ASP A 297 1.35 -15.88 -8.66
CA ASP A 297 -0.08 -15.73 -8.93
C ASP A 297 -0.95 -16.13 -7.73
N LEU A 298 -2.21 -15.73 -7.83
CA LEU A 298 -3.26 -16.03 -6.87
C LEU A 298 -3.31 -17.53 -6.50
N THR A 299 -3.50 -17.84 -5.21
CA THR A 299 -3.60 -19.19 -4.65
C THR A 299 -2.42 -20.13 -4.90
N LYS A 300 -1.25 -19.62 -5.31
CA LYS A 300 -0.02 -20.42 -5.41
C LYS A 300 0.82 -20.27 -4.15
N LYS A 301 1.53 -21.33 -3.75
CA LYS A 301 2.55 -21.27 -2.69
C LYS A 301 3.91 -20.95 -3.33
N GLY A 302 4.72 -20.13 -2.68
CA GLY A 302 6.11 -19.93 -3.11
C GLY A 302 6.79 -18.71 -2.51
N VAL A 303 7.99 -18.41 -3.00
CA VAL A 303 8.78 -17.24 -2.61
C VAL A 303 9.30 -16.53 -3.85
N ILE A 304 9.20 -15.20 -3.89
CA ILE A 304 9.85 -14.39 -4.92
C ILE A 304 11.06 -13.67 -4.35
N CYS A 305 12.23 -14.02 -4.88
CA CYS A 305 13.45 -13.26 -4.66
C CYS A 305 13.63 -12.19 -5.75
N GLY A 306 14.09 -11.01 -5.36
CA GLY A 306 14.43 -9.92 -6.27
C GLY A 306 15.14 -8.77 -5.57
N ASN A 307 15.47 -7.74 -6.34
CA ASN A 307 16.19 -6.58 -5.84
C ASN A 307 15.25 -5.37 -5.85
N ILE A 308 15.28 -4.60 -4.77
CA ILE A 308 14.65 -3.27 -4.71
C ILE A 308 15.73 -2.22 -4.46
N TYR A 309 15.49 -1.01 -4.97
CA TYR A 309 16.37 0.13 -4.74
C TYR A 309 15.69 1.14 -3.82
N LEU A 310 16.40 1.56 -2.79
CA LEU A 310 15.94 2.59 -1.87
C LEU A 310 16.09 3.96 -2.54
N ILE A 311 14.95 4.58 -2.85
CA ILE A 311 14.89 5.84 -3.60
C ILE A 311 14.51 6.97 -2.64
N PRO A 312 15.44 7.90 -2.32
CA PRO A 312 15.15 9.00 -1.39
C PRO A 312 14.34 10.13 -2.05
N TYR A 313 14.29 10.18 -3.39
CA TYR A 313 13.56 11.22 -4.10
C TYR A 313 12.04 11.01 -4.02
N LYS A 314 11.31 12.11 -3.86
CA LYS A 314 9.84 12.12 -3.74
C LYS A 314 9.25 12.75 -5.01
N THR A 315 8.23 12.12 -5.59
CA THR A 315 7.46 12.70 -6.72
C THR A 315 6.76 13.99 -6.28
N PHE A 316 6.23 14.73 -7.25
CA PHE A 316 5.37 15.88 -6.95
C PHE A 316 4.16 15.48 -6.11
N TYR A 317 3.52 14.34 -6.43
CA TYR A 317 2.37 13.86 -5.67
C TYR A 317 2.74 13.44 -4.25
N ALA A 318 3.85 12.74 -4.04
CA ALA A 318 4.30 12.38 -2.69
C ALA A 318 4.47 13.63 -1.80
N ARG A 319 5.08 14.69 -2.35
CA ARG A 319 5.30 15.95 -1.62
C ARG A 319 3.99 16.70 -1.35
N PHE A 320 3.20 16.94 -2.38
CA PHE A 320 2.09 17.91 -2.33
C PHE A 320 0.70 17.29 -2.31
N GLY A 321 0.58 15.99 -2.55
CA GLY A 321 -0.68 15.26 -2.60
C GLY A 321 -1.66 15.86 -3.61
N ASN A 322 -2.89 16.10 -3.16
CA ASN A 322 -3.97 16.63 -3.97
C ASN A 322 -3.95 18.17 -4.12
N LEU A 323 -2.80 18.84 -3.94
CA LEU A 323 -2.67 20.30 -3.98
C LEU A 323 -3.36 20.94 -5.20
N ILE A 324 -3.13 20.40 -6.40
CA ILE A 324 -3.73 20.94 -7.65
C ILE A 324 -5.27 20.87 -7.58
N LEU A 325 -5.81 19.78 -7.03
CA LEU A 325 -7.26 19.62 -6.85
C LEU A 325 -7.80 20.62 -5.82
N TYR A 326 -7.09 20.86 -4.72
CA TYR A 326 -7.50 21.85 -3.72
C TYR A 326 -7.48 23.28 -4.27
N ILE A 327 -6.46 23.63 -5.05
CA ILE A 327 -6.41 24.93 -5.75
C ILE A 327 -7.61 25.09 -6.68
N TYR A 328 -7.91 24.06 -7.48
CA TYR A 328 -9.07 24.07 -8.37
C TYR A 328 -10.40 24.24 -7.62
N LEU A 329 -10.61 23.48 -6.55
CA LEU A 329 -11.82 23.58 -5.73
C LEU A 329 -11.92 24.96 -5.05
N GLY A 330 -10.81 25.52 -4.60
CA GLY A 330 -10.76 26.88 -4.06
C GLY A 330 -11.17 27.93 -5.09
N ILE A 331 -10.63 27.87 -6.31
CA ILE A 331 -10.99 28.79 -7.40
C ILE A 331 -12.48 28.68 -7.74
N LEU A 332 -13.01 27.46 -7.88
CA LEU A 332 -14.43 27.23 -8.14
C LEU A 332 -15.30 27.83 -7.04
N PHE A 333 -14.97 27.55 -5.78
CA PHE A 333 -15.70 28.07 -4.63
C PHE A 333 -15.72 29.60 -4.65
N THR A 334 -14.58 30.26 -4.90
CA THR A 334 -14.49 31.71 -5.00
C THR A 334 -15.37 32.27 -6.13
N ILE A 335 -15.31 31.66 -7.33
CA ILE A 335 -16.14 32.09 -8.47
C ILE A 335 -17.63 31.96 -8.14
N THR A 336 -18.05 30.84 -7.56
CA THR A 336 -19.44 30.61 -7.16
C THR A 336 -19.90 31.62 -6.13
N MET A 337 -19.08 31.93 -5.12
CA MET A 337 -19.40 32.92 -4.09
C MET A 337 -19.53 34.33 -4.67
N ILE A 338 -18.62 34.73 -5.57
CA ILE A 338 -18.69 36.02 -6.29
C ILE A 338 -20.00 36.08 -7.10
N TYR A 339 -20.33 35.02 -7.84
CA TYR A 339 -21.56 34.97 -8.62
C TYR A 339 -22.82 35.14 -7.76
N ILE A 340 -22.90 34.42 -6.63
CA ILE A 340 -24.04 34.52 -5.70
C ILE A 340 -24.13 35.94 -5.11
N PHE A 341 -23.00 36.52 -4.72
CA PHE A 341 -22.94 37.88 -4.17
C PHE A 341 -23.41 38.93 -5.19
N LEU A 342 -22.89 38.87 -6.42
CA LEU A 342 -23.30 39.79 -7.50
C LEU A 342 -24.77 39.61 -7.89
N LYS A 343 -25.31 38.39 -7.78
CA LYS A 343 -26.75 38.14 -8.02
C LYS A 343 -27.61 38.74 -6.92
N ARG A 344 -27.16 38.68 -5.65
CA ARG A 344 -27.84 39.32 -4.52
C ARG A 344 -27.81 40.84 -4.61
N LEU A 345 -26.74 41.45 -5.12
CA LEU A 345 -26.67 42.91 -5.33
C LEU A 345 -27.58 43.41 -6.47
N LYS A 346 -28.04 42.52 -7.35
CA LYS A 346 -28.95 42.84 -8.46
C LYS A 346 -30.43 42.61 -8.11
N GLN A 347 -30.72 42.01 -6.95
CA GLN A 347 -32.07 41.89 -6.37
C GLN A 347 -32.25 43.00 -5.35
#